data_AF-A0A947SA19-F1
#
_entry.id   AF-A0A947SA19-F1
#
_cell.length_a   1.000
_cell.length_b   1.000
_cell.length_c   1.000
_cell.angle_alpha   90.00
_cell.angle_beta   90.00
_cell.angle_gamma   90.00
#
_symmetry.space_group_name_H-M   'P 1'
#
loop_
_entity.id
_entity.type
_entity.pdbx_description
1 polymer ?
#
loop_
_entity_poly.entity_id
_entity_poly.type
_entity_poly.pdbx_seq_one_letter_code
_entity_poly.pdbx_strand_id
1 'polypeptide(L)'
;MPKKIPAMSSKKFIALLEKDGVTFLRQKRTSHGMFQRIKGKEVYRAPIVMNKGELSPKYIKLVFRQLGFSDKEIDNLLQKGTVIN
;
A
#
# COMPACT_ATOMS: atom_id res chain seq x y z
N MET A 1 -17.89 -5.55 10.72
CA MET A 1 -17.59 -4.10 10.66
C MET A 1 -16.34 -3.92 9.82
N PRO A 2 -16.28 -3.02 8.82
CA PRO A 2 -15.03 -2.80 8.09
C PRO A 2 -14.01 -2.21 9.07
N LYS A 3 -12.91 -2.91 9.30
CA LYS A 3 -11.86 -2.45 10.22
C LYS A 3 -11.35 -1.10 9.73
N LYS A 4 -11.16 -0.15 10.65
CA LYS A 4 -10.62 1.17 10.33
C LYS A 4 -9.18 0.99 9.83
N ILE A 5 -8.91 1.45 8.61
CA ILE A 5 -7.54 1.51 8.10
C ILE A 5 -6.79 2.54 8.95
N PRO A 6 -5.67 2.18 9.62
CA PRO A 6 -4.91 3.12 10.42
C PRO A 6 -4.16 4.10 9.51
N ALA A 7 -3.95 5.32 9.99
CA ALA A 7 -2.97 6.22 9.39
C ALA A 7 -1.57 5.65 9.63
N MET A 8 -0.67 5.78 8.66
CA MET A 8 0.71 5.32 8.78
C MET A 8 1.65 6.10 7.87
N SER A 9 2.94 6.09 8.16
CA SER A 9 3.94 6.73 7.31
C SER A 9 4.07 6.04 5.96
N SER A 10 4.53 6.77 4.94
CA SER A 10 4.82 6.20 3.63
C SER A 10 5.79 5.02 3.72
N LYS A 11 6.81 5.11 4.58
CA LYS A 11 7.77 4.02 4.78
C LYS A 11 7.12 2.75 5.32
N LYS A 12 6.27 2.88 6.36
CA LYS A 12 5.55 1.74 6.93
C LYS A 12 4.56 1.14 5.93
N PHE A 13 3.91 1.99 5.14
CA PHE A 13 2.97 1.55 4.10
C PHE A 13 3.67 0.78 2.98
N ILE A 14 4.79 1.30 2.46
CA ILE A 14 5.59 0.63 1.43
C ILE A 14 6.10 -0.72 1.93
N ALA A 15 6.67 -0.78 3.14
CA ALA A 15 7.16 -2.02 3.73
C ALA A 15 6.05 -3.08 3.90
N LEU A 16 4.82 -2.65 4.17
CA LEU A 16 3.67 -3.54 4.26
C LEU A 16 3.24 -4.06 2.88
N LEU A 17 3.31 -3.22 1.85
CA LEU A 17 3.00 -3.61 0.47
C LEU A 17 4.07 -4.56 -0.11
N GLU A 18 5.34 -4.34 0.19
CA GLU A 18 6.44 -5.20 -0.26
C GLU A 18 6.30 -6.64 0.24
N LYS A 19 5.76 -6.83 1.46
CA LYS A 19 5.43 -8.17 2.01
C LYS A 19 4.39 -8.93 1.21
N ASP A 20 3.59 -8.26 0.38
CA ASP A 20 2.54 -8.87 -0.45
C ASP A 20 2.88 -8.82 -1.95
N GLY A 21 4.16 -8.72 -2.29
CA GLY A 21 4.65 -8.78 -3.67
C GLY A 21 4.46 -7.49 -4.48
N VAL A 22 4.22 -6.35 -3.80
CA VAL A 22 4.27 -5.04 -4.47
C VAL A 22 5.72 -4.64 -4.64
N THR A 23 6.10 -4.24 -5.85
CA THR A 23 7.45 -3.84 -6.20
C THR A 23 7.50 -2.38 -6.60
N PHE A 24 8.59 -1.70 -6.24
CA PHE A 24 8.88 -0.37 -6.73
C PHE A 24 9.27 -0.42 -8.20
N LEU A 25 8.64 0.41 -9.03
CA LEU A 25 8.91 0.47 -10.46
C LEU A 25 9.88 1.61 -10.80
N ARG A 26 9.53 2.84 -10.42
CA ARG A 26 10.32 4.05 -10.69
C ARG A 26 9.81 5.22 -9.88
N GLN A 27 10.67 6.20 -9.64
CA GLN A 27 10.29 7.53 -9.15
C GLN A 27 10.80 8.56 -10.14
N LYS A 28 9.93 9.47 -10.60
CA LYS A 28 10.34 10.63 -11.41
C LYS A 28 10.80 11.77 -10.48
N ARG A 29 11.07 12.98 -11.00
CA ARG A 29 11.40 14.18 -10.20
C ARG A 29 10.27 14.68 -9.28
N THR A 30 9.27 13.85 -8.99
CA THR A 30 8.12 14.17 -8.15
C THR A 30 8.21 13.46 -6.80
N SER A 31 7.40 13.91 -5.85
CA SER A 31 7.23 13.30 -4.53
C SER A 31 6.49 11.95 -4.56
N HIS A 32 6.25 11.37 -5.74
CA HIS A 32 5.51 10.12 -5.89
C HIS A 32 6.36 9.05 -6.57
N GLY A 33 6.43 7.87 -5.95
CA GLY A 33 6.99 6.66 -6.53
C GLY A 33 5.89 5.83 -7.18
N MET A 34 6.16 5.24 -8.33
CA MET A 34 5.26 4.31 -9.00
C MET A 34 5.57 2.90 -8.51
N PHE A 35 4.55 2.22 -7.99
CA PHE A 35 4.61 0.84 -7.52
C PHE A 35 3.74 -0.05 -8.39
N GLN A 36 4.09 -1.32 -8.48
CA GLN A 36 3.32 -2.32 -9.21
C GLN A 36 3.09 -3.59 -8.39
N ARG A 37 1.98 -4.26 -8.65
CA ARG A 37 1.68 -5.60 -8.13
C ARG A 37 1.26 -6.48 -9.30
N ILE A 38 1.83 -7.68 -9.37
CA ILE A 38 1.47 -8.67 -10.40
C ILE A 38 0.55 -9.71 -9.73
N LYS A 39 -0.68 -9.83 -10.22
CA LYS A 39 -1.66 -10.79 -9.71
C LYS A 39 -2.14 -11.66 -10.87
N GLY A 40 -1.54 -12.85 -11.01
CA GLY A 40 -1.77 -13.72 -12.16
C GLY A 40 -1.27 -13.06 -13.45
N LYS A 41 -2.18 -12.82 -14.40
CA LYS A 41 -1.89 -12.15 -15.68
C LYS A 41 -2.05 -10.63 -15.63
N GLU A 42 -2.59 -10.10 -14.54
CA GLU A 42 -2.90 -8.67 -14.41
C GLU A 42 -1.77 -7.93 -13.68
N VAL A 43 -1.43 -6.75 -14.19
CA VAL A 43 -0.45 -5.85 -13.58
C VAL A 43 -1.16 -4.61 -13.08
N TYR A 44 -1.20 -4.47 -11.76
CA TYR A 44 -1.77 -3.32 -11.08
C TYR A 44 -0.67 -2.32 -10.77
N ARG A 45 -0.98 -1.02 -10.86
CA ARG A 45 0.00 0.05 -10.64
C ARG A 45 -0.61 1.20 -9.86
N ALA A 46 0.14 1.75 -8.91
CA ALA A 46 -0.32 2.88 -8.11
C ALA A 46 0.82 3.85 -7.78
N PRO A 47 0.56 5.17 -7.81
CA PRO A 47 1.49 6.16 -7.30
C PRO A 47 1.37 6.27 -5.77
N ILE A 48 2.49 6.13 -5.08
CA ILE A 48 2.59 6.30 -3.62
C ILE A 48 3.40 7.55 -3.32
N VAL A 49 2.87 8.45 -2.49
CA VAL A 49 3.61 9.60 -1.98
C VAL A 49 4.80 9.08 -1.15
N MET A 50 6.00 9.49 -1.53
CA MET A 50 7.25 9.16 -0.85
C MET A 50 7.52 10.15 0.29
N ASN A 51 8.25 9.69 1.31
CA ASN A 51 8.73 10.52 2.42
C ASN A 51 7.66 11.28 3.21
N LYS A 52 6.40 10.86 3.17
CA LYS A 52 5.34 11.45 3.98
C LYS A 52 5.29 10.78 5.35
N GLY A 53 5.32 11.60 6.40
CA GLY A 53 5.28 11.13 7.80
C GLY A 53 3.96 10.45 8.15
N GLU A 54 2.85 10.88 7.54
CA GLU A 54 1.54 10.32 7.78
C GLU A 54 0.66 10.34 6.52
N LEU A 55 0.23 9.16 6.10
CA LEU A 55 -0.75 8.95 5.03
C LEU A 55 -2.14 8.76 5.64
N SER A 56 -3.12 9.43 5.05
CA SER A 56 -4.50 9.32 5.52
C SER A 56 -5.08 7.93 5.21
N PRO A 57 -5.96 7.39 6.06
CA PRO A 57 -6.65 6.13 5.82
C PRO A 57 -7.36 6.05 4.46
N LYS A 58 -7.94 7.17 4.03
CA LYS A 58 -8.60 7.29 2.72
C LYS A 58 -7.61 7.11 1.57
N TYR A 59 -6.43 7.74 1.67
CA TYR A 59 -5.38 7.62 0.67
C TYR A 59 -4.83 6.19 0.61
N ILE A 60 -4.56 5.59 1.76
CA ILE A 60 -4.11 4.19 1.87
C ILE A 60 -5.11 3.24 1.20
N LYS A 61 -6.41 3.40 1.49
CA LYS A 61 -7.48 2.60 0.86
C LYS A 61 -7.49 2.75 -0.66
N LEU A 62 -7.28 3.97 -1.15
CA LEU A 62 -7.26 4.26 -2.57
C LEU A 62 -6.10 3.53 -3.26
N VAL A 63 -4.89 3.59 -2.68
CA VAL A 63 -3.72 2.89 -3.23
C VAL A 63 -3.93 1.38 -3.22
N PHE A 64 -4.48 0.82 -2.14
CA PHE A 64 -4.83 -0.62 -2.11
C PHE A 64 -5.77 -1.02 -3.25
N ARG A 65 -6.81 -0.23 -3.50
CA ARG A 65 -7.74 -0.48 -4.61
C ARG A 65 -7.05 -0.38 -5.98
N GLN A 66 -6.17 0.60 -6.16
CA GLN A 66 -5.38 0.74 -7.39
C GLN A 66 -4.40 -0.42 -7.62
N LEU A 67 -3.91 -1.03 -6.53
CA LEU A 67 -3.05 -2.21 -6.55
C LEU A 67 -3.83 -3.54 -6.62
N GLY A 68 -5.16 -3.50 -6.82
CA GLY A 68 -5.97 -4.71 -6.98
C GLY A 68 -6.15 -5.54 -5.70
N PHE A 69 -6.00 -4.91 -4.53
CA PHE A 69 -6.28 -5.56 -3.25
C PHE A 69 -7.79 -5.62 -2.98
N SER A 70 -8.24 -6.80 -2.60
CA SER A 70 -9.57 -7.04 -2.04
C SER A 70 -9.63 -6.63 -0.56
N ASP A 71 -10.84 -6.35 -0.05
CA ASP A 71 -11.01 -5.98 1.36
C ASP A 71 -10.45 -7.06 2.32
N LYS A 72 -10.55 -8.35 1.94
CA LYS A 72 -9.96 -9.46 2.71
C LYS A 72 -8.43 -9.42 2.76
N GLU A 73 -7.77 -9.12 1.64
CA GLU A 73 -6.30 -9.00 1.60
C GLU A 73 -5.83 -7.79 2.42
N ILE A 74 -6.55 -6.66 2.34
CA ILE A 74 -6.27 -5.47 3.13
C ILE A 74 -6.38 -5.79 4.63
N ASP A 75 -7.46 -6.45 5.04
CA ASP A 75 -7.66 -6.83 6.45
C ASP A 75 -6.57 -7.78 6.96
N ASN A 76 -6.13 -8.73 6.13
CA ASN A 76 -5.05 -9.65 6.48
C ASN A 76 -3.70 -8.92 6.61
N LEU A 77 -3.39 -8.00 5.70
CA LEU A 77 -2.16 -7.21 5.75
C LEU A 77 -2.11 -6.29 6.97
N LEU A 78 -3.21 -5.63 7.27
CA LEU A 78 -3.31 -4.75 8.43
C LEU A 78 -3.22 -5.54 9.74
N GLN A 79 -3.82 -6.74 9.80
CA GLN A 79 -3.66 -7.62 10.96
C GLN A 79 -2.21 -8.06 11.15
N LYS A 80 -1.53 -8.54 10.09
CA LYS A 80 -0.12 -8.94 10.15
C LYS A 80 0.81 -7.80 10.57
N GLY A 81 0.48 -6.56 10.20
CA GLY A 81 1.23 -5.36 10.60
C GLY A 81 1.03 -4.93 12.05
N THR A 82 0.02 -5.44 12.75
CA THR A 82 -0.26 -5.15 14.17
C THR A 82 0.39 -6.16 15.12
N VAL A 83 0.70 -7.38 14.67
CA VAL A 83 1.28 -8.44 15.52
C VAL A 83 2.79 -8.31 15.75
N ILE A 84 3.39 -7.18 15.36
CA ILE A 84 4.81 -6.88 15.65
C ILE A 84 4.84 -5.59 16.46
N ASN A 85 4.54 -5.73 17.75
CA ASN A 85 4.86 -4.77 18.80
C ASN A 85 5.15 -5.57 20.07
#